data_AF-A0A1I3P046-F1
#
_entry.id   AF-A0A1I3P046-F1
#
_cell.length_a   1.000
_cell.length_b   1.000
_cell.length_c   1.000
_cell.angle_alpha   90.00
_cell.angle_beta   90.00
_cell.angle_gamma   90.00
#
_symmetry.space_group_name_H-M   'P 1'
#
loop_
_entity.id
_entity.type
_entity.pdbx_description
1 polymer ?
#
loop_
_entity_poly.entity_id
_entity_poly.type
_entity_poly.pdbx_seq_one_letter_code
_entity_poly.pdbx_strand_id
1 'polypeptide(L)' 'MSRTDAQFKLRMPAALRAQVEQAAKQARRSLNVEIVLRLEASFTQVGQGVSQ' A
#
# COMPACT_ATOMS: atom_id res chain seq x y z
N MET A 1 0.81 12.41 -18.26
CA MET A 1 0.57 11.07 -18.83
C MET A 1 -0.47 10.37 -17.97
N SER A 2 -1.54 9.91 -18.59
CA SER A 2 -2.77 9.44 -17.96
C SER A 2 -2.49 8.28 -17.01
N ARG A 3 -2.70 8.49 -15.71
CA ARG A 3 -2.66 7.41 -14.72
C ARG A 3 -3.99 6.66 -14.86
N THR A 4 -3.99 5.56 -15.62
CA THR A 4 -5.14 4.68 -15.88
C THR A 4 -5.60 3.89 -14.65
N ASP A 5 -5.27 4.37 -13.45
CA ASP A 5 -5.54 3.66 -12.20
C ASP A 5 -6.89 4.13 -11.66
N ALA A 6 -7.84 3.19 -11.52
CA ALA A 6 -9.17 3.49 -11.01
C ALA A 6 -9.05 4.02 -9.58
N GLN A 7 -9.51 5.26 -9.35
CA GLN A 7 -9.43 5.87 -8.03
C GLN A 7 -10.37 5.15 -7.06
N PHE A 8 -9.81 4.26 -6.23
CA PHE A 8 -10.57 3.50 -5.24
C PHE A 8 -10.76 4.32 -3.96
N LYS A 9 -12.02 4.50 -3.53
CA LYS A 9 -12.34 5.12 -2.23
C LYS A 9 -12.15 4.08 -1.12
N LEU A 10 -10.91 3.87 -0.72
CA LEU A 10 -10.57 2.94 0.36
C LEU A 10 -11.11 3.44 1.71
N ARG A 11 -12.02 2.69 2.33
CA ARG A 11 -12.45 2.94 3.71
C ARG A 11 -11.41 2.33 4.65
N MET A 12 -10.63 3.19 5.32
CA MET A 12 -9.66 2.76 6.33
C MET A 12 -9.98 3.38 7.70
N PRO A 13 -9.74 2.64 8.80
CA PRO A 13 -9.72 3.22 10.14
C PRO A 13 -8.71 4.37 10.22
N ALA A 14 -9.05 5.43 10.97
CA ALA A 14 -8.19 6.60 11.12
C ALA A 14 -6.78 6.25 11.65
N ALA A 15 -6.72 5.31 12.61
CA ALA A 15 -5.45 4.82 13.17
C ALA A 15 -4.56 4.12 12.12
N LEU A 16 -5.16 3.39 11.19
CA LEU A 16 -4.42 2.73 10.12
C LEU A 16 -3.92 3.76 9.10
N ARG A 17 -4.77 4.71 8.72
CA ARG A 17 -4.38 5.80 7.80
C ARG A 17 -3.21 6.62 8.35
N ALA A 18 -3.23 6.95 9.64
CA ALA A 18 -2.14 7.68 10.30
C ALA A 18 -0.80 6.93 10.24
N GLN A 19 -0.81 5.62 10.50
CA GLN A 19 0.38 4.78 10.40
C GLN A 19 0.96 4.74 8.98
N VAL A 20 0.10 4.58 7.97
CA VAL A 20 0.53 4.56 6.57
C VAL A 20 1.04 5.94 6.14
N GLU A 21 0.42 7.03 6.61
CA GLU A 21 0.88 8.38 6.30
C GLU A 21 2.25 8.67 6.91
N GLN A 22 2.51 8.22 8.14
CA GLN A 22 3.82 8.33 8.76
C GLN A 22 4.88 7.54 7.99
N ALA A 23 4.57 6.29 7.62
CA ALA A 23 5.46 5.45 6.82
C ALA A 23 5.77 6.09 5.45
N ALA A 24 4.75 6.63 4.77
CA ALA A 24 4.90 7.33 3.51
C ALA A 24 5.81 8.57 3.63
N LYS A 25 5.63 9.37 4.70
CA LYS A 25 6.50 10.53 5.00
C LYS A 25 7.94 10.12 5.23
N GLN A 26 8.18 9.06 6.02
CA GLN A 26 9.52 8.54 6.28
C GLN A 26 10.19 8.02 5.00
N ALA A 27 9.43 7.36 4.14
CA ALA A 27 9.90 6.84 2.86
C ALA A 27 9.90 7.89 1.72
N ARG A 28 9.59 9.17 2.02
CA ARG A 28 9.52 10.28 1.04
C ARG A 28 8.67 9.97 -0.20
N ARG A 29 7.59 9.19 -0.02
CA ARG A 29 6.66 8.78 -1.09
C ARG A 29 5.24 9.24 -0.78
N SER A 30 4.38 9.27 -1.78
CA SER A 30 2.97 9.58 -1.56
C SER A 30 2.28 8.44 -0.82
N LEU A 31 1.21 8.76 -0.08
CA LEU A 31 0.39 7.78 0.62
C LEU A 31 -0.07 6.66 -0.32
N ASN A 32 -0.46 7.00 -1.56
CA ASN A 32 -0.91 6.00 -2.53
C ASN A 32 0.19 5.02 -2.93
N VAL A 33 1.42 5.53 -3.14
CA VAL A 33 2.57 4.67 -3.49
C VAL A 33 2.92 3.74 -2.32
N GLU A 34 2.83 4.24 -1.09
CA GLU A 34 3.06 3.40 0.10
C GLU A 34 2.01 2.29 0.24
N ILE A 35 0.73 2.63 0.06
CA ILE A 35 -0.36 1.64 0.11
C ILE A 35 -0.15 0.55 -0.95
N VAL A 36 0.10 0.95 -2.19
CA VAL A 36 0.28 0.02 -3.31
C VAL A 36 1.48 -0.90 -3.04
N LEU A 37 2.64 -0.35 -2.65
CA LEU A 37 3.82 -1.15 -2.38
C LEU A 37 3.61 -2.14 -1.23
N ARG A 38 2.87 -1.75 -0.19
CA ARG A 38 2.60 -2.65 0.94
C ARG A 38 1.61 -3.75 0.57
N LEU A 39 0.65 -3.46 -0.30
CA LEU A 39 -0.25 -4.46 -0.88
C LEU A 39 0.55 -5.42 -1.77
N GLU A 40 1.33 -4.91 -2.72
CA GLU A 40 2.18 -5.71 -3.60
C GLU A 40 3.11 -6.63 -2.80
N ALA A 41 3.83 -6.09 -1.81
CA ALA A 41 4.69 -6.87 -0.92
C ALA A 41 3.93 -7.95 -0.15
N SER A 42 2.70 -7.67 0.29
CA SER A 42 1.87 -8.66 0.98
C SER A 42 1.51 -9.83 0.05
N PHE A 43 1.17 -9.56 -1.21
CA PHE A 43 0.87 -10.61 -2.18
C PHE A 43 2.12 -11.35 -2.69
N THR A 44 3.26 -10.68 -2.81
CA THR A 44 4.55 -11.33 -3.14
C THR A 44 4.98 -12.29 -2.03
N GLN A 45 4.72 -11.97 -0.76
CA GLN A 45 5.07 -12.84 0.36
C GLN A 45 4.20 -14.11 0.43
N VAL A 46 2.94 -14.07 -0.06
CA VAL A 46 2.08 -15.27 -0.13
C VAL A 46 2.61 -16.30 -1.13
N GLY A 47 3.35 -15.88 -2.15
CA GLY A 47 3.95 -16.78 -3.15
C GLY A 47 5.16 -17.58 -2.65
N GLN A 48 5.72 -17.26 -1.48
CA GLN A 48 6.90 -17.94 -0.91
C GLN A 48 6.56 -18.87 0.26
N GLY A 49 5.26 -19.03 0.59
CA GLY A 49 4.78 -19.84 1.71
C GLY A 49 4.17 -21.20 1.34
N VAL A 50 4.03 -21.52 0.04
CA VAL A 50 3.50 -22.82 -0.41
C VAL A 50 4.62 -23.59 -1.11
N SER A 51 5.49 -24.16 -0.29
CA SER A 51 6.32 -25.30 -0.66
C SER A 51 6.21 -26.30 0.47
N GLN A 52 5.11 -27.08 0.45
CA GLN A 52 5.03 -28.42 1.02
C GLN A 52 4.19 -29.28 0.09
#